data_AF-A0A7C5EZX7-F1
#
_entry.id   AF-A0A7C5EZX7-F1
#
_cell.length_a   1.000
_cell.length_b   1.000
_cell.length_c   1.000
_cell.angle_alpha   90.00
_cell.angle_beta   90.00
_cell.angle_gamma   90.00
#
_symmetry.space_group_name_H-M   'P 1'
#
loop_
_entity.id
_entity.type
_entity.pdbx_description
1 polymer ?
#
loop_
_entity_poly.entity_id
_entity_poly.type
_entity_poly.pdbx_seq_one_letter_code
_entity_poly.pdbx_strand_id
1 'polypeptide(L)'
;MRWGRMTPHRSGSKEGCPDPGPGKRCREPRTSDVYNGGHMLRTQNMKYLVKSLLPNWAMPYARGLREVAAAWHYWVPYVFRDGLAYPPQTVVLEVTYRCNLKCVMCPQAIDLMNPQSVLRAQMKEKRELTTDEIVNVIRQASQLDVKRFQITGGEAFLRRDIMQILSAVKEHGMACPIISNGGLMTEESAREIVRIGVDKITLSLDGPEDIHNQIRQNKHQFQDVMEAVRLIQAEKRRQKRNVPDLTLNVTVSALNAGRMSELVDIAAKEGVNVNYGYLYYISKDMDRRTRALYPPTGGKPEDQDVPMPIRSVNVDVLEQQIGRAETRAAQLGVKTTLSPNIRSKEELRRRFYDDDYAYVNTCFYPWNVMRINPYGDVYTCQMNITAGNVRDKKLEELWNGEAYVKFRRDLRQVGLWPLCTKCCALQTKLWDRLPKLRVVWDRNGASSH
;
A
#
# COMPACT_ATOMS: atom_id res chain seq x y z
N MET A 1 39.20 -0.40 50.70
CA MET A 1 40.18 -1.52 50.76
C MET A 1 39.87 -2.42 49.57
N ARG A 2 40.50 -2.29 48.39
CA ARG A 2 41.83 -2.74 47.96
C ARG A 2 42.06 -4.26 48.08
N TRP A 3 42.52 -4.84 46.96
CA TRP A 3 43.07 -6.20 46.72
C TRP A 3 42.06 -7.32 46.44
N GLY A 4 42.24 -8.25 45.49
CA GLY A 4 43.38 -8.58 44.64
C GLY A 4 43.03 -9.78 43.72
N ARG A 5 43.79 -9.93 42.63
CA ARG A 5 43.60 -10.88 41.50
C ARG A 5 43.91 -12.34 41.87
N MET A 6 43.34 -13.28 41.11
CA MET A 6 44.03 -14.50 40.67
C MET A 6 43.55 -14.95 39.28
N THR A 7 44.51 -15.11 38.38
CA THR A 7 44.41 -15.77 37.06
C THR A 7 44.98 -17.19 37.13
N PRO A 8 44.66 -18.05 36.16
CA PRO A 8 45.69 -18.93 35.60
C PRO A 8 45.89 -18.79 34.07
N HIS A 9 47.18 -18.75 33.70
CA HIS A 9 47.81 -19.10 32.41
C HIS A 9 47.41 -20.51 31.92
N ARG A 10 47.64 -21.03 30.71
CA ARG A 10 48.25 -20.77 29.36
C ARG A 10 47.74 -21.99 28.52
N SER A 11 47.62 -22.07 27.20
CA SER A 11 48.65 -22.04 26.14
C SER A 11 47.97 -22.50 24.83
N GLY A 12 48.30 -21.89 23.70
CA GLY A 12 47.91 -22.38 22.37
C GLY A 12 48.44 -21.43 21.29
N SER A 13 49.40 -21.93 20.51
CA SER A 13 50.31 -21.28 19.57
C SER A 13 49.69 -20.34 18.52
N LYS A 14 50.39 -19.23 18.27
CA LYS A 14 50.25 -18.33 17.11
C LYS A 14 51.11 -18.85 15.95
N GLU A 15 50.57 -18.80 14.74
CA GLU A 15 51.36 -18.59 13.52
C GLU A 15 50.74 -17.45 12.70
N GLY A 16 51.59 -16.53 12.22
CA GLY A 16 51.33 -15.69 11.04
C GLY A 16 50.67 -14.32 11.25
N CYS A 17 51.43 -13.32 11.70
CA CYS A 17 51.16 -11.92 11.31
C CYS A 17 52.48 -11.11 11.38
N PRO A 18 52.94 -10.47 10.28
CA PRO A 18 54.16 -9.69 10.30
C PRO A 18 53.99 -8.37 11.08
N ASP A 19 55.05 -8.01 11.79
CA ASP A 19 55.21 -6.90 12.73
C ASP A 19 54.96 -5.51 12.10
N PRO A 20 54.01 -4.68 12.59
CA PRO A 20 53.92 -3.28 12.23
C PRO A 20 54.70 -2.43 13.24
N GLY A 21 55.77 -1.78 12.76
CA GLY A 21 56.65 -0.93 13.57
C GLY A 21 55.96 0.17 14.41
N PRO A 22 56.73 0.82 15.31
CA PRO A 22 56.19 1.57 16.43
C PRO A 22 55.45 2.84 16.00
N GLY A 23 54.16 2.93 16.35
CA GLY A 23 53.33 4.12 16.10
C GLY A 23 51.87 3.85 15.70
N LYS A 24 51.46 2.59 15.50
CA LYS A 24 50.07 2.24 15.14
C LYS A 24 49.41 1.36 16.22
N ARG A 25 48.29 1.82 16.77
CA ARG A 25 47.45 1.04 17.70
C ARG A 25 46.73 -0.08 16.95
N CYS A 26 46.95 -1.34 17.35
CA CYS A 26 46.10 -2.47 16.95
C CYS A 26 44.66 -2.22 17.42
N ARG A 27 43.71 -2.16 16.48
CA ARG A 27 42.27 -2.24 16.80
C ARG A 27 41.91 -3.72 16.96
N GLU A 28 41.31 -4.09 18.08
CA GLU A 28 40.57 -5.33 18.21
C GLU A 28 39.41 -5.35 17.20
N PRO A 29 39.16 -6.46 16.50
CA PRO A 29 38.03 -6.55 15.58
C PRO A 29 36.73 -6.56 16.38
N ARG A 30 35.84 -5.60 16.09
CA ARG A 30 34.45 -5.64 16.56
C ARG A 30 33.74 -6.77 15.85
N THR A 31 32.84 -7.45 16.56
CA THR A 31 32.00 -8.58 16.12
C THR A 31 30.94 -8.19 15.08
N SER A 32 31.30 -7.42 14.06
CA SER A 32 30.41 -7.00 12.95
C SER A 32 30.84 -7.48 11.56
N ASP A 33 31.93 -8.24 11.44
CA ASP A 33 32.55 -8.57 10.14
C ASP A 33 32.41 -10.05 9.72
N VAL A 34 31.32 -10.74 10.10
CA VAL A 34 31.09 -12.16 9.71
C VAL A 34 29.80 -12.39 8.90
N TYR A 35 29.10 -11.34 8.46
CA TYR A 35 27.94 -11.48 7.55
C TYR A 35 28.07 -10.66 6.26
N ASN A 36 29.24 -10.71 5.62
CA ASN A 36 29.41 -10.24 4.24
C ASN A 36 30.00 -11.37 3.39
N GLY A 37 29.12 -12.27 2.95
CA GLY A 37 29.47 -13.42 2.12
C GLY A 37 28.25 -13.98 1.39
N GLY A 38 27.54 -13.12 0.68
CA GLY A 38 26.35 -13.47 -0.08
C GLY A 38 25.85 -12.27 -0.87
N HIS A 39 26.56 -11.94 -1.95
CA HIS A 39 26.13 -10.90 -2.88
C HIS A 39 24.80 -11.30 -3.54
N MET A 40 23.69 -10.97 -2.89
CA MET A 40 22.42 -10.76 -3.57
C MET A 40 22.60 -9.54 -4.46
N LEU A 41 22.67 -9.78 -5.77
CA LEU A 41 22.49 -8.74 -6.79
C LEU A 41 21.19 -7.99 -6.49
N ARG A 42 21.35 -6.80 -5.90
CA ARG A 42 20.27 -5.86 -5.57
C ARG A 42 19.34 -5.72 -6.77
N THR A 43 18.05 -5.99 -6.57
CA THR A 43 16.99 -5.88 -7.59
C THR A 43 16.92 -4.49 -8.27
N GLN A 44 17.51 -3.46 -7.67
CA GLN A 44 17.73 -2.16 -8.30
C GLN A 44 18.68 -2.23 -9.50
N ASN A 45 19.82 -2.93 -9.43
CA ASN A 45 20.77 -3.04 -10.53
C ASN A 45 20.19 -3.83 -11.71
N MET A 46 19.35 -4.84 -11.44
CA MET A 46 18.66 -5.62 -12.46
C MET A 46 17.66 -4.77 -13.27
N LYS A 47 16.97 -3.80 -12.64
CA LYS A 47 16.04 -2.91 -13.34
C LYS A 47 16.78 -1.96 -14.30
N TYR A 48 17.93 -1.45 -13.90
CA TYR A 48 18.77 -0.61 -14.77
C TYR A 48 19.37 -1.44 -15.92
N LEU A 49 19.88 -2.63 -15.62
CA LEU A 49 20.46 -3.54 -16.62
C LEU A 49 19.42 -3.99 -17.67
N VAL A 50 18.20 -4.33 -17.25
CA VAL A 50 17.13 -4.73 -18.19
C VAL A 50 16.66 -3.53 -19.04
N LYS A 51 16.66 -2.31 -18.48
CA LYS A 51 16.29 -1.09 -19.22
C LYS A 51 17.40 -0.65 -20.20
N SER A 52 18.66 -0.99 -19.93
CA SER A 52 19.78 -0.73 -20.84
C SER A 52 19.98 -1.80 -21.91
N LEU A 53 19.51 -3.04 -21.67
CA LEU A 53 19.67 -4.17 -22.59
C LEU A 53 18.46 -4.41 -23.51
N LEU A 54 17.25 -4.00 -23.10
CA LEU A 54 16.05 -4.19 -23.92
C LEU A 54 15.68 -2.91 -24.67
N PRO A 55 15.47 -2.97 -26.00
CA PRO A 55 14.94 -1.84 -26.75
C PRO A 55 13.54 -1.47 -26.26
N ASN A 56 13.16 -0.20 -26.38
CA ASN A 56 11.90 0.34 -25.86
C ASN A 56 10.65 -0.43 -26.32
N TRP A 57 10.68 -1.01 -27.52
CA TRP A 57 9.58 -1.83 -28.07
C TRP A 57 9.41 -3.18 -27.35
N ALA A 58 10.47 -3.73 -26.72
CA ALA A 58 10.45 -4.99 -25.99
C ALA A 58 10.01 -4.83 -24.51
N MET A 59 10.03 -3.60 -24.00
CA MET A 59 9.66 -3.29 -22.61
C MET A 59 8.22 -3.68 -22.23
N PRO A 60 7.19 -3.51 -23.09
CA PRO A 60 5.84 -4.01 -22.81
C PRO A 60 5.78 -5.53 -22.65
N TYR A 61 6.49 -6.29 -23.48
CA TYR A 61 6.55 -7.75 -23.41
C TYR A 61 7.27 -8.23 -22.15
N ALA A 62 8.40 -7.63 -21.80
CA ALA A 62 9.12 -7.95 -20.57
C ALA A 62 8.31 -7.61 -19.30
N ARG A 63 7.49 -6.55 -19.33
CA ARG A 63 6.52 -6.27 -18.27
C ARG A 63 5.43 -7.32 -18.21
N GLY A 64 4.85 -7.69 -19.36
CA GLY A 64 3.84 -8.75 -19.45
C GLY A 64 4.33 -10.09 -18.89
N LEU A 65 5.55 -10.50 -19.24
CA LEU A 65 6.17 -11.72 -18.70
C LEU A 65 6.37 -11.66 -17.18
N ARG A 66 6.79 -10.51 -16.64
CA ARG A 66 6.91 -10.33 -15.18
C ARG A 66 5.56 -10.34 -14.48
N GLU A 67 4.53 -9.75 -15.08
CA GLU A 67 3.17 -9.76 -14.53
C GLU A 67 2.59 -11.17 -14.51
N VAL A 68 2.81 -11.96 -15.57
CA VAL A 68 2.43 -13.37 -15.63
C VAL A 68 3.23 -14.20 -14.63
N ALA A 69 4.54 -13.99 -14.52
CA ALA A 69 5.38 -14.69 -13.53
C ALA A 69 4.94 -14.38 -12.08
N ALA A 70 4.63 -13.12 -11.79
CA ALA A 70 4.09 -12.73 -10.49
C ALA A 70 2.68 -13.30 -10.24
N ALA A 71 1.91 -13.53 -11.29
CA ALA A 71 0.57 -14.08 -11.18
C ALA A 71 0.53 -15.50 -10.61
N TRP A 72 1.57 -16.30 -10.84
CA TRP A 72 1.68 -17.64 -10.27
C TRP A 72 1.45 -17.65 -8.75
N HIS A 73 1.97 -16.64 -8.04
CA HIS A 73 1.91 -16.55 -6.58
C HIS A 73 0.49 -16.52 -6.02
N TYR A 74 -0.45 -15.88 -6.72
CA TYR A 74 -1.85 -15.82 -6.28
C TYR A 74 -2.76 -16.75 -7.09
N TRP A 75 -2.41 -17.06 -8.35
CA TRP A 75 -3.23 -17.88 -9.23
C TRP A 75 -3.16 -19.36 -8.88
N VAL A 76 -1.98 -19.91 -8.58
CA VAL A 76 -1.83 -21.31 -8.17
C VAL A 76 -2.63 -21.62 -6.91
N PRO A 77 -2.50 -20.88 -5.79
CA PRO A 77 -3.31 -21.14 -4.62
C PRO A 77 -4.82 -20.93 -4.86
N TYR A 78 -5.19 -19.96 -5.70
CA TYR A 78 -6.58 -19.74 -6.09
C TYR A 78 -7.19 -20.97 -6.79
N VAL A 79 -6.44 -21.66 -7.65
CA VAL A 79 -6.92 -22.85 -8.36
C VAL A 79 -6.79 -24.13 -7.52
N PHE A 80 -5.63 -24.33 -6.88
CA PHE A 80 -5.15 -25.64 -6.41
C PHE A 80 -5.03 -25.77 -4.88
N ARG A 81 -5.40 -24.77 -4.08
CA ARG A 81 -5.21 -24.84 -2.62
C ARG A 81 -6.46 -24.60 -1.79
N ASP A 82 -7.64 -24.78 -2.37
CA ASP A 82 -8.95 -24.73 -1.69
C ASP A 82 -9.08 -23.60 -0.64
N GLY A 83 -8.78 -22.36 -1.05
CA GLY A 83 -8.86 -21.18 -0.18
C GLY A 83 -7.61 -20.89 0.66
N LEU A 84 -6.64 -21.80 0.76
CA LEU A 84 -5.32 -21.46 1.29
C LEU A 84 -4.55 -20.59 0.28
N ALA A 85 -3.64 -19.75 0.79
CA ALA A 85 -2.76 -18.92 -0.01
C ALA A 85 -1.28 -19.14 0.34
N TYR A 86 -0.40 -18.84 -0.61
CA TYR A 86 1.00 -18.58 -0.29
C TYR A 86 1.12 -17.32 0.57
N PRO A 87 2.28 -17.09 1.24
CA PRO A 87 2.45 -15.91 2.09
C PRO A 87 2.11 -14.60 1.35
N PRO A 88 1.53 -13.59 2.04
CA PRO A 88 1.11 -12.37 1.38
C PRO A 88 2.31 -11.63 0.78
N GLN A 89 2.18 -11.09 -0.43
CA GLN A 89 3.23 -10.26 -1.02
C GLN A 89 3.21 -8.83 -0.46
N THR A 90 2.06 -8.39 0.06
CA THR A 90 1.88 -7.06 0.63
C THR A 90 1.10 -7.13 1.94
N VAL A 91 1.61 -6.42 2.95
CA VAL A 91 0.85 -6.06 4.15
C VAL A 91 0.54 -4.57 4.09
N VAL A 92 -0.71 -4.19 4.32
CA VAL A 92 -1.14 -2.80 4.44
C VAL A 92 -1.51 -2.54 5.89
N LEU A 93 -0.78 -1.64 6.56
CA LEU A 93 -1.05 -1.24 7.93
C LEU A 93 -1.67 0.16 7.94
N GLU A 94 -2.88 0.27 8.46
CA GLU A 94 -3.44 1.53 8.92
C GLU A 94 -2.88 1.82 10.31
N VAL A 95 -1.98 2.79 10.41
CA VAL A 95 -1.26 3.03 11.67
C VAL A 95 -2.09 3.82 12.68
N THR A 96 -3.09 4.56 12.22
CA THR A 96 -3.98 5.42 13.03
C THR A 96 -5.27 5.69 12.28
N TYR A 97 -6.36 5.96 13.00
CA TYR A 97 -7.60 6.51 12.41
C TYR A 97 -7.73 8.02 12.63
N ARG A 98 -6.79 8.64 13.34
CA ARG A 98 -6.72 10.11 13.48
C ARG A 98 -6.25 10.74 12.18
N CYS A 99 -6.84 11.88 11.84
CA CYS A 99 -6.46 12.69 10.68
C CYS A 99 -6.63 14.19 11.02
N ASN A 100 -5.74 15.03 10.49
CA ASN A 100 -5.81 16.49 10.64
C ASN A 100 -6.80 17.15 9.65
N LEU A 101 -7.41 16.36 8.75
CA LEU A 101 -8.35 16.84 7.73
C LEU A 101 -9.72 16.18 7.85
N LYS A 102 -10.73 16.82 7.25
CA LYS A 102 -12.13 16.34 7.20
C LYS A 102 -12.64 16.34 5.76
N CYS A 103 -11.94 15.65 4.88
CA CYS A 103 -12.19 15.69 3.45
C CYS A 103 -13.64 15.24 3.12
N VAL A 104 -14.30 15.92 2.18
CA VAL A 104 -15.74 15.71 1.87
C VAL A 104 -16.07 14.31 1.35
N MET A 105 -15.08 13.59 0.84
CA MET A 105 -15.21 12.23 0.30
C MET A 105 -14.70 11.14 1.24
N CYS A 106 -14.16 11.50 2.41
CA CYS A 106 -13.52 10.54 3.30
C CYS A 106 -14.58 9.82 4.16
N PRO A 107 -14.76 8.50 4.04
CA PRO A 107 -15.76 7.76 4.80
C PRO A 107 -15.53 7.86 6.32
N GLN A 108 -14.27 7.90 6.76
CA GLN A 108 -13.92 8.08 8.16
C GLN A 108 -14.33 9.46 8.68
N ALA A 109 -14.12 10.52 7.89
CA ALA A 109 -14.52 11.87 8.29
C ALA A 109 -16.05 11.99 8.38
N ILE A 110 -16.77 11.40 7.41
CA ILE A 110 -18.24 11.36 7.39
C ILE A 110 -18.75 10.59 8.60
N ASP A 111 -18.21 9.40 8.87
CA ASP A 111 -18.62 8.57 10.02
C ASP A 111 -18.37 9.31 11.34
N LEU A 112 -17.22 9.94 11.53
CA LEU A 112 -16.90 10.69 12.76
C LEU A 112 -17.81 11.89 13.02
N MET A 113 -18.51 12.40 12.00
CA MET A 113 -19.53 13.45 12.17
C MET A 113 -20.87 12.90 12.68
N ASN A 114 -21.09 11.58 12.65
CA ASN A 114 -22.28 10.93 13.18
C ASN A 114 -22.18 10.80 14.72
N PRO A 115 -23.16 11.29 15.50
CA PRO A 115 -23.20 11.09 16.96
C PRO A 115 -23.18 9.62 17.39
N GLN A 116 -23.71 8.71 16.56
CA GLN A 116 -23.78 7.26 16.80
C GLN A 116 -22.59 6.49 16.17
N SER A 117 -21.52 7.20 15.79
CA SER A 117 -20.34 6.61 15.15
C SER A 117 -19.68 5.52 15.99
N VAL A 118 -19.63 4.31 15.44
CA VAL A 118 -18.87 3.19 16.00
C VAL A 118 -17.37 3.49 15.94
N LEU A 119 -16.88 4.14 14.88
CA LEU A 119 -15.48 4.55 14.78
C LEU A 119 -15.09 5.50 15.92
N ARG A 120 -15.93 6.48 16.22
CA ARG A 120 -15.73 7.44 17.30
C ARG A 120 -15.72 6.77 18.66
N ALA A 121 -16.59 5.79 18.90
CA ALA A 121 -16.58 4.99 20.12
C ALA A 121 -15.27 4.19 20.22
N GLN A 122 -14.87 3.49 19.16
CA GLN A 122 -13.63 2.73 19.13
C GLN A 122 -12.40 3.60 19.36
N MET A 123 -12.33 4.79 18.78
CA MET A 123 -11.21 5.73 18.99
C MET A 123 -11.07 6.19 20.45
N LYS A 124 -12.15 6.11 21.24
CA LYS A 124 -12.12 6.41 22.68
C LYS A 124 -11.77 5.18 23.51
N GLU A 125 -12.32 4.03 23.16
CA GLU A 125 -12.26 2.81 23.98
C GLU A 125 -11.05 1.94 23.68
N LYS A 126 -10.66 1.83 22.41
CA LYS A 126 -9.58 0.95 21.96
C LYS A 126 -8.24 1.68 21.93
N ARG A 127 -7.20 0.95 22.31
CA ARG A 127 -5.81 1.41 22.21
C ARG A 127 -5.22 1.02 20.86
N GLU A 128 -4.78 2.02 20.09
CA GLU A 128 -3.96 1.82 18.88
C GLU A 128 -2.71 0.98 19.23
N LEU A 129 -2.23 0.20 18.27
CA LEU A 129 -1.01 -0.58 18.42
C LEU A 129 0.15 0.33 18.84
N THR A 130 0.89 -0.13 19.84
CA THR A 130 2.16 0.46 20.28
C THR A 130 3.23 0.27 19.22
N THR A 131 4.33 1.01 19.34
CA THR A 131 5.47 0.89 18.43
C THR A 131 6.02 -0.53 18.42
N ASP A 132 6.18 -1.16 19.59
CA ASP A 132 6.71 -2.51 19.72
C ASP A 132 5.79 -3.56 19.08
N GLU A 133 4.47 -3.40 19.23
CA GLU A 133 3.51 -4.28 18.56
C GLU A 133 3.60 -4.15 17.03
N ILE A 134 3.73 -2.93 16.52
CA ILE A 134 3.91 -2.70 15.07
C ILE A 134 5.25 -3.27 14.57
N VAL A 135 6.33 -3.07 15.31
CA VAL A 135 7.65 -3.66 14.98
C VAL A 135 7.58 -5.18 15.01
N ASN A 136 6.85 -5.78 15.94
CA ASN A 136 6.62 -7.22 15.96
C ASN A 136 5.83 -7.71 14.74
N VAL A 137 4.82 -6.96 14.29
CA VAL A 137 4.09 -7.24 13.05
C VAL A 137 5.01 -7.15 11.82
N ILE A 138 5.86 -6.13 11.75
CA ILE A 138 6.87 -5.95 10.69
C ILE A 138 7.84 -7.14 10.64
N ARG A 139 8.33 -7.57 11.82
CA ARG A 139 9.21 -8.74 11.95
C ARG A 139 8.54 -10.01 11.44
N GLN A 140 7.30 -10.27 11.85
CA GLN A 140 6.52 -11.42 11.38
C GLN A 140 6.26 -11.36 9.86
N ALA A 141 5.96 -10.18 9.31
CA ALA A 141 5.79 -9.99 7.87
C ALA A 141 7.08 -10.32 7.10
N SER A 142 8.23 -9.88 7.61
CA SER A 142 9.54 -10.23 7.04
C SER A 142 9.82 -11.73 7.08
N GLN A 143 9.48 -12.42 8.19
CA GLN A 143 9.59 -13.87 8.31
C GLN A 143 8.71 -14.64 7.31
N LEU A 144 7.59 -14.04 6.89
CA LEU A 144 6.71 -14.56 5.84
C LEU A 144 7.16 -14.19 4.42
N ASP A 145 8.35 -13.59 4.26
CA ASP A 145 8.88 -13.13 2.98
C ASP A 145 7.98 -12.09 2.26
N VAL A 146 7.25 -11.30 3.06
CA VAL A 146 6.47 -10.16 2.55
C VAL A 146 7.40 -9.20 1.83
N LYS A 147 7.05 -8.80 0.60
CA LYS A 147 7.90 -7.92 -0.22
C LYS A 147 7.63 -6.44 0.04
N ARG A 148 6.41 -6.10 0.44
CA ARG A 148 5.94 -4.71 0.62
C ARG A 148 5.15 -4.58 1.91
N PHE A 149 5.55 -3.61 2.74
CA PHE A 149 4.80 -3.20 3.92
C PHE A 149 4.35 -1.75 3.72
N GLN A 150 3.08 -1.58 3.34
CA GLN A 150 2.51 -0.27 3.02
C GLN A 150 1.92 0.39 4.25
N ILE A 151 2.27 1.65 4.46
CA ILE A 151 1.77 2.48 5.56
C ILE A 151 0.68 3.43 5.06
N THR A 152 -0.45 3.47 5.77
CA THR A 152 -1.59 4.37 5.51
C THR A 152 -2.36 4.59 6.81
N GLY A 153 -3.57 5.14 6.76
CA GLY A 153 -4.48 5.27 7.90
C GLY A 153 -5.42 6.45 7.67
N GLY A 154 -5.67 7.22 8.74
CA GLY A 154 -6.03 8.62 8.63
C GLY A 154 -4.85 9.42 8.09
N GLU A 155 -4.06 10.05 8.97
CA GLU A 155 -2.77 10.66 8.60
C GLU A 155 -1.62 10.03 9.38
N ALA A 156 -0.74 9.32 8.68
CA ALA A 156 0.37 8.59 9.28
C ALA A 156 1.34 9.51 10.02
N PHE A 157 1.57 10.73 9.53
CA PHE A 157 2.47 11.71 10.17
C PHE A 157 1.91 12.32 11.47
N LEU A 158 0.68 11.99 11.90
CA LEU A 158 0.21 12.31 13.24
C LEU A 158 0.82 11.42 14.34
N ARG A 159 1.38 10.27 13.96
CA ARG A 159 2.04 9.37 14.90
C ARG A 159 3.45 9.88 15.22
N ARG A 160 3.75 10.06 16.50
CA ARG A 160 5.07 10.51 16.98
C ARG A 160 6.18 9.50 16.68
N ASP A 161 5.84 8.22 16.60
CA ASP A 161 6.75 7.09 16.37
C ASP A 161 6.85 6.70 14.89
N ILE A 162 6.30 7.48 13.96
CA ILE A 162 6.22 7.09 12.55
C ILE A 162 7.60 6.84 11.92
N MET A 163 8.62 7.63 12.25
CA MET A 163 9.97 7.44 11.71
C MET A 163 10.60 6.13 12.17
N GLN A 164 10.35 5.71 13.41
CA GLN A 164 10.80 4.43 13.94
C GLN A 164 10.13 3.26 13.21
N ILE A 165 8.82 3.37 12.96
CA ILE A 165 8.06 2.37 12.19
C ILE A 165 8.62 2.25 10.76
N LEU A 166 8.85 3.38 10.08
CA LEU A 166 9.41 3.39 8.72
C LEU A 166 10.82 2.80 8.69
N SER A 167 11.68 3.11 9.67
CA SER A 167 13.02 2.53 9.80
C SER A 167 12.94 1.01 9.97
N ALA A 168 12.07 0.53 10.86
CA ALA A 168 11.89 -0.89 11.12
C ALA A 168 11.48 -1.66 9.85
N VAL A 169 10.58 -1.12 9.02
CA VAL A 169 10.21 -1.76 7.74
C VAL A 169 11.43 -1.92 6.83
N LYS A 170 12.26 -0.88 6.70
CA LYS A 170 13.45 -0.89 5.84
C LYS A 170 14.54 -1.81 6.36
N GLU A 171 14.76 -1.83 7.68
CA GLU A 171 15.71 -2.72 8.35
C GLU A 171 15.34 -4.21 8.16
N HIS A 172 14.05 -4.50 8.07
CA HIS A 172 13.54 -5.85 7.79
C HIS A 172 13.45 -6.19 6.27
N GLY A 173 14.11 -5.40 5.42
CA GLY A 173 14.32 -5.71 4.01
C GLY A 173 13.10 -5.49 3.09
N MET A 174 12.03 -4.88 3.58
CA MET A 174 10.79 -4.70 2.82
C MET A 174 10.73 -3.34 2.09
N ALA A 175 9.93 -3.28 1.02
CA ALA A 175 9.55 -2.00 0.43
C ALA A 175 8.53 -1.28 1.32
N CYS A 176 8.73 0.02 1.54
CA CYS A 176 7.93 0.83 2.45
C CYS A 176 7.24 2.00 1.72
N PRO A 177 6.18 1.76 0.93
CA PRO A 177 5.37 2.84 0.40
C PRO A 177 4.48 3.43 1.50
N ILE A 178 4.31 4.75 1.48
CA ILE A 178 3.42 5.49 2.39
C ILE A 178 2.45 6.36 1.61
N ILE A 179 1.21 6.46 2.10
CA ILE A 179 0.20 7.40 1.62
C ILE A 179 0.07 8.51 2.67
N SER A 180 0.06 9.77 2.24
CA SER A 180 -0.13 10.92 3.13
C SER A 180 -0.93 12.02 2.45
N ASN A 181 -1.60 12.85 3.24
CA ASN A 181 -2.18 14.10 2.79
C ASN A 181 -1.12 15.20 2.60
N GLY A 182 0.12 15.02 3.07
CA GLY A 182 1.23 15.97 2.89
C GLY A 182 1.23 17.16 3.86
N GLY A 183 0.14 17.41 4.58
CA GLY A 183 -0.07 18.61 5.40
C GLY A 183 0.81 18.74 6.64
N LEU A 184 1.49 17.66 7.05
CA LEU A 184 2.33 17.62 8.26
C LEU A 184 3.82 17.39 7.94
N MET A 185 4.21 17.50 6.66
CA MET A 185 5.60 17.33 6.28
C MET A 185 6.43 18.54 6.71
N THR A 186 7.42 18.30 7.55
CA THR A 186 8.44 19.27 7.94
C THR A 186 9.77 18.97 7.24
N GLU A 187 10.72 19.90 7.30
CA GLU A 187 12.08 19.66 6.79
C GLU A 187 12.75 18.48 7.51
N GLU A 188 12.53 18.35 8.82
CA GLU A 188 13.02 17.21 9.60
C GLU A 188 12.39 15.89 9.14
N SER A 189 11.07 15.83 8.98
CA SER A 189 10.44 14.60 8.53
C SER A 189 10.83 14.24 7.10
N ALA A 190 10.96 15.23 6.21
CA ALA A 190 11.45 15.02 4.85
C ALA A 190 12.88 14.46 4.85
N ARG A 191 13.77 15.02 5.69
CA ARG A 191 15.16 14.56 5.84
C ARG A 191 15.19 13.11 6.30
N GLU A 192 14.41 12.77 7.33
CA GLU A 192 14.39 11.41 7.89
C GLU A 192 13.81 10.38 6.90
N ILE A 193 12.71 10.69 6.21
CA ILE A 193 12.15 9.82 5.16
C ILE A 193 13.18 9.50 4.09
N VAL A 194 13.86 10.54 3.58
CA VAL A 194 14.89 10.37 2.56
C VAL A 194 16.07 9.58 3.13
N ARG A 195 16.48 9.82 4.38
CA ARG A 195 17.58 9.09 5.06
C ARG A 195 17.25 7.61 5.28
N ILE A 196 16.03 7.30 5.72
CA ILE A 196 15.52 5.93 5.90
C ILE A 196 15.48 5.21 4.54
N GLY A 197 15.15 5.93 3.47
CA GLY A 197 15.05 5.36 2.13
C GLY A 197 13.69 4.73 1.88
N VAL A 198 12.63 5.40 2.32
CA VAL A 198 11.24 5.12 1.96
C VAL A 198 11.14 5.02 0.43
N ASP A 199 10.52 3.95 -0.08
CA ASP A 199 10.56 3.64 -1.51
C ASP A 199 9.66 4.57 -2.33
N LYS A 200 8.48 4.92 -1.78
CA LYS A 200 7.47 5.73 -2.45
C LYS A 200 6.61 6.51 -1.45
N ILE A 201 6.34 7.76 -1.78
CA ILE A 201 5.30 8.57 -1.14
C ILE A 201 4.22 8.90 -2.16
N THR A 202 2.99 8.56 -1.80
CA THR A 202 1.80 8.94 -2.56
C THR A 202 1.13 10.09 -1.82
N LEU A 203 1.24 11.30 -2.39
CA LEU A 203 0.70 12.53 -1.82
C LEU A 203 -0.67 12.81 -2.40
N SER A 204 -1.61 13.13 -1.54
CA SER A 204 -2.99 13.31 -1.98
C SER A 204 -3.20 14.71 -2.55
N LEU A 205 -3.56 14.83 -3.82
CA LEU A 205 -3.85 16.09 -4.50
C LEU A 205 -5.01 15.90 -5.47
N ASP A 206 -6.11 16.62 -5.25
CA ASP A 206 -7.39 16.35 -5.95
C ASP A 206 -7.74 17.39 -7.00
N GLY A 207 -6.88 18.38 -7.23
CA GLY A 207 -7.15 19.44 -8.18
C GLY A 207 -6.17 20.60 -8.04
N PRO A 208 -6.39 21.66 -8.83
CA PRO A 208 -5.81 22.97 -8.56
C PRO A 208 -6.26 23.49 -7.20
N GLU A 209 -5.57 24.54 -6.73
CA GLU A 209 -5.64 25.04 -5.36
C GLU A 209 -7.06 25.19 -4.82
N ASP A 210 -7.93 25.88 -5.55
CA ASP A 210 -9.31 26.15 -5.17
C ASP A 210 -10.12 24.85 -4.94
N ILE A 211 -10.04 23.92 -5.89
CA ILE A 211 -10.75 22.63 -5.83
C ILE A 211 -10.17 21.74 -4.74
N HIS A 212 -8.85 21.65 -4.65
CA HIS A 212 -8.21 20.78 -3.67
C HIS A 212 -8.52 21.25 -2.24
N ASN A 213 -8.41 22.55 -1.98
CA ASN A 213 -8.70 23.13 -0.68
C ASN A 213 -10.18 22.96 -0.30
N GLN A 214 -11.09 23.11 -1.27
CA GLN A 214 -12.51 22.81 -1.08
C GLN A 214 -12.75 21.34 -0.71
N ILE A 215 -12.19 20.39 -1.47
CA ILE A 215 -12.37 18.95 -1.23
C ILE A 215 -11.80 18.55 0.13
N ARG A 216 -10.64 19.10 0.50
CA ARG A 216 -9.92 18.77 1.74
C ARG A 216 -10.45 19.51 2.97
N GLN A 217 -11.35 20.48 2.78
CA GLN A 217 -11.90 21.34 3.83
C GLN A 217 -10.80 22.08 4.60
N ASN A 218 -9.78 22.56 3.89
CA ASN A 218 -8.66 23.33 4.44
C ASN A 218 -8.15 24.31 3.38
N LYS A 219 -8.05 25.61 3.74
CA LYS A 219 -7.68 26.72 2.85
C LYS A 219 -6.21 26.72 2.40
N HIS A 220 -5.35 25.93 3.04
CA HIS A 220 -3.90 25.92 2.78
C HIS A 220 -3.37 24.56 2.34
N GLN A 221 -4.24 23.55 2.22
CA GLN A 221 -3.81 22.16 2.01
C GLN A 221 -3.02 21.98 0.71
N PHE A 222 -3.39 22.71 -0.35
CA PHE A 222 -2.68 22.67 -1.62
C PHE A 222 -1.23 23.12 -1.44
N GLN A 223 -1.03 24.25 -0.77
CA GLN A 223 0.29 24.78 -0.48
C GLN A 223 1.10 23.81 0.37
N ASP A 224 0.48 23.21 1.40
CA ASP A 224 1.15 22.26 2.27
C ASP A 224 1.63 21.01 1.50
N VAL A 225 0.81 20.49 0.56
CA VAL A 225 1.20 19.37 -0.30
C VAL A 225 2.36 19.75 -1.22
N MET A 226 2.31 20.94 -1.84
CA MET A 226 3.39 21.41 -2.71
C MET A 226 4.68 21.61 -1.93
N GLU A 227 4.60 22.14 -0.71
CA GLU A 227 5.76 22.30 0.17
C GLU A 227 6.34 20.93 0.56
N ALA A 228 5.51 19.96 0.92
CA ALA A 228 5.94 18.59 1.17
C ALA A 228 6.74 18.00 0.00
N VAL A 229 6.25 18.19 -1.25
CA VAL A 229 6.97 17.77 -2.45
C VAL A 229 8.34 18.43 -2.55
N ARG A 230 8.42 19.75 -2.36
CA ARG A 230 9.67 20.52 -2.47
C ARG A 230 10.68 20.14 -1.40
N LEU A 231 10.25 19.99 -0.15
CA LEU A 231 11.09 19.56 0.97
C LEU A 231 11.70 18.19 0.70
N ILE A 232 10.88 17.21 0.29
CA ILE A 232 11.36 15.86 -0.01
C ILE A 232 12.35 15.89 -1.19
N GLN A 233 12.08 16.67 -2.23
CA GLN A 233 13.00 16.77 -3.35
C GLN A 233 14.31 17.49 -3.01
N ALA A 234 14.26 18.52 -2.18
CA ALA A 234 15.46 19.18 -1.67
C ALA A 234 16.34 18.19 -0.88
N GLU A 235 15.73 17.40 -0.01
CA GLU A 235 16.42 16.36 0.76
C GLU A 235 16.98 15.23 -0.12
N LYS A 236 16.25 14.80 -1.16
CA LYS A 236 16.77 13.87 -2.17
C LYS A 236 18.04 14.39 -2.82
N ARG A 237 18.10 15.68 -3.19
CA ARG A 237 19.29 16.31 -3.76
C ARG A 237 20.42 16.41 -2.75
N ARG A 238 20.15 16.91 -1.54
CA ARG A 238 21.14 17.07 -0.45
C ARG A 238 21.79 15.74 -0.07
N GLN A 239 20.99 14.69 0.06
CA GLN A 239 21.45 13.36 0.47
C GLN A 239 21.88 12.49 -0.73
N LYS A 240 21.81 13.00 -1.96
CA LYS A 240 22.15 12.30 -3.22
C LYS A 240 21.40 10.95 -3.36
N ARG A 241 20.09 10.96 -3.08
CA ARG A 241 19.22 9.77 -3.17
C ARG A 241 18.13 9.95 -4.21
N ASN A 242 17.80 8.84 -4.87
CA ASN A 242 16.73 8.79 -5.88
C ASN A 242 15.36 8.41 -5.31
N VAL A 243 15.29 8.08 -4.02
CA VAL A 243 14.06 7.71 -3.29
C VAL A 243 13.70 8.76 -2.25
N PRO A 244 12.41 8.96 -1.94
CA PRO A 244 11.25 8.23 -2.46
C PRO A 244 10.86 8.61 -3.90
N ASP A 245 10.21 7.69 -4.61
CA ASP A 245 9.34 8.04 -5.75
C ASP A 245 8.17 8.87 -5.25
N LEU A 246 7.85 9.99 -5.92
CA LEU A 246 6.75 10.87 -5.55
C LEU A 246 5.65 10.77 -6.60
N THR A 247 4.43 10.53 -6.15
CA THR A 247 3.24 10.52 -7.01
C THR A 247 2.13 11.31 -6.35
N LEU A 248 1.56 12.24 -7.10
CA LEU A 248 0.30 12.90 -6.75
C LEU A 248 -0.85 11.94 -7.05
N ASN A 249 -1.68 11.66 -6.06
CA ASN A 249 -2.83 10.78 -6.21
C ASN A 249 -4.12 11.56 -6.06
N VAL A 250 -4.89 11.51 -7.13
CA VAL A 250 -6.19 12.16 -7.27
C VAL A 250 -7.26 11.15 -6.94
N THR A 251 -8.20 11.53 -6.09
CA THR A 251 -9.48 10.85 -6.02
C THR A 251 -10.40 11.54 -7.02
N VAL A 252 -10.65 10.90 -8.17
CA VAL A 252 -11.60 11.44 -9.14
C VAL A 252 -12.94 11.65 -8.43
N SER A 253 -13.71 12.65 -8.80
CA SER A 253 -15.04 12.94 -8.27
C SER A 253 -15.75 13.96 -9.15
N ALA A 254 -17.03 14.20 -8.91
CA ALA A 254 -17.77 15.23 -9.64
C ALA A 254 -17.16 16.64 -9.45
N LEU A 255 -16.47 16.86 -8.32
CA LEU A 255 -15.87 18.15 -7.99
C LEU A 255 -14.61 18.48 -8.79
N ASN A 256 -13.88 17.47 -9.28
CA ASN A 256 -12.58 17.67 -9.93
C ASN A 256 -12.46 17.06 -11.34
N ALA A 257 -13.43 16.26 -11.78
CA ALA A 257 -13.40 15.61 -13.09
C ALA A 257 -13.24 16.61 -14.25
N GLY A 258 -13.77 17.84 -14.10
CA GLY A 258 -13.67 18.91 -15.10
C GLY A 258 -12.30 19.56 -15.25
N ARG A 259 -11.36 19.30 -14.33
CA ARG A 259 -10.07 20.01 -14.26
C ARG A 259 -8.88 19.06 -14.08
N MET A 260 -9.02 17.81 -14.53
CA MET A 260 -7.96 16.81 -14.37
C MET A 260 -6.70 17.14 -15.16
N SER A 261 -6.80 17.81 -16.32
CA SER A 261 -5.63 18.14 -17.13
C SER A 261 -4.69 19.14 -16.46
N GLU A 262 -5.21 20.05 -15.63
CA GLU A 262 -4.41 21.07 -14.93
C GLU A 262 -3.44 20.46 -13.91
N LEU A 263 -3.79 19.29 -13.36
CA LEU A 263 -2.90 18.55 -12.48
C LEU A 263 -1.63 18.06 -13.17
N VAL A 264 -1.66 17.93 -14.50
CA VAL A 264 -0.47 17.57 -15.28
C VAL A 264 0.52 18.73 -15.28
N ASP A 265 0.05 19.97 -15.43
CA ASP A 265 0.91 21.15 -15.38
C ASP A 265 1.53 21.33 -13.99
N ILE A 266 0.74 21.12 -12.94
CA ILE A 266 1.21 21.15 -11.55
C ILE A 266 2.29 20.07 -11.34
N ALA A 267 2.02 18.84 -11.80
CA ALA A 267 2.96 17.73 -11.67
C ALA A 267 4.26 17.96 -12.47
N ALA A 268 4.17 18.54 -13.67
CA ALA A 268 5.33 18.89 -14.49
C ALA A 268 6.21 19.93 -13.79
N LYS A 269 5.59 20.99 -13.25
CA LYS A 269 6.30 22.04 -12.51
C LYS A 269 7.08 21.48 -11.32
N GLU A 270 6.46 20.56 -10.58
CA GLU A 270 7.08 19.94 -9.42
C GLU A 270 7.91 18.70 -9.75
N GLY A 271 8.01 18.26 -11.02
CA GLY A 271 8.81 17.09 -11.41
C GLY A 271 8.32 15.75 -10.82
N VAL A 272 7.00 15.58 -10.68
CA VAL A 272 6.36 14.39 -10.11
C VAL A 272 5.36 13.76 -11.08
N ASN A 273 4.88 12.55 -10.75
CA ASN A 273 3.90 11.81 -11.55
C ASN A 273 2.49 11.96 -10.99
N VAL A 274 1.46 11.66 -11.80
CA VAL A 274 0.05 11.72 -11.37
C VAL A 274 -0.62 10.35 -11.51
N ASN A 275 -1.34 9.94 -10.48
CA ASN A 275 -2.29 8.82 -10.55
C ASN A 275 -3.71 9.34 -10.34
N TYR A 276 -4.59 9.06 -11.29
CA TYR A 276 -6.02 9.32 -11.20
C TYR A 276 -6.72 8.05 -10.71
N GLY A 277 -7.04 8.03 -9.43
CA GLY A 277 -7.75 6.94 -8.77
C GLY A 277 -9.26 7.13 -8.85
N TYR A 278 -9.96 6.11 -9.35
CA TYR A 278 -11.40 6.06 -9.21
C TYR A 278 -11.72 5.58 -7.79
N LEU A 279 -12.47 6.40 -7.04
CA LEU A 279 -12.90 6.06 -5.70
C LEU A 279 -13.77 4.78 -5.72
N TYR A 280 -13.95 4.20 -4.55
CA TYR A 280 -14.90 3.12 -4.32
C TYR A 280 -16.34 3.67 -4.33
N TYR A 281 -16.79 4.22 -5.46
CA TYR A 281 -18.14 4.79 -5.62
C TYR A 281 -19.18 3.68 -5.54
N ILE A 282 -19.58 3.36 -4.32
CA ILE A 282 -20.61 2.38 -4.03
C ILE A 282 -21.92 3.12 -3.79
N SER A 283 -23.03 2.46 -4.07
CA SER A 283 -24.36 2.94 -3.69
C SER A 283 -24.83 2.22 -2.42
N LYS A 284 -25.74 2.85 -1.69
CA LYS A 284 -26.45 2.24 -0.55
C LYS A 284 -27.08 0.90 -0.90
N ASP A 285 -27.57 0.75 -2.13
CA ASP A 285 -28.13 -0.52 -2.60
C ASP A 285 -27.06 -1.60 -2.73
N MET A 286 -25.90 -1.28 -3.29
CA MET A 286 -24.78 -2.22 -3.38
C MET A 286 -24.33 -2.68 -2.01
N ASP A 287 -24.19 -1.76 -1.05
CA ASP A 287 -23.85 -2.07 0.33
C ASP A 287 -24.91 -2.99 0.96
N ARG A 288 -26.19 -2.62 0.88
CA ARG A 288 -27.30 -3.46 1.38
C ARG A 288 -27.32 -4.86 0.77
N ARG A 289 -27.25 -4.99 -0.56
CA ARG A 289 -27.22 -6.29 -1.26
C ARG A 289 -26.02 -7.11 -0.85
N THR A 290 -24.86 -6.48 -0.71
CA THR A 290 -23.64 -7.15 -0.27
C THR A 290 -23.78 -7.66 1.16
N ARG A 291 -24.25 -6.85 2.10
CA ARG A 291 -24.44 -7.27 3.50
C ARG A 291 -25.45 -8.39 3.65
N ALA A 292 -26.48 -8.42 2.80
CA ALA A 292 -27.45 -9.53 2.78
C ALA A 292 -26.81 -10.85 2.33
N LEU A 293 -25.83 -10.81 1.43
CA LEU A 293 -25.12 -12.00 0.92
C LEU A 293 -23.91 -12.39 1.78
N TYR A 294 -23.23 -11.39 2.34
CA TYR A 294 -21.99 -11.55 3.06
C TYR A 294 -21.84 -10.45 4.13
N PRO A 295 -22.45 -10.63 5.31
CA PRO A 295 -22.42 -9.61 6.35
C PRO A 295 -20.99 -9.40 6.89
N PRO A 296 -20.57 -8.15 7.13
CA PRO A 296 -19.26 -7.87 7.69
C PRO A 296 -19.15 -8.41 9.11
N THR A 297 -17.97 -8.91 9.46
CA THR A 297 -17.70 -9.44 10.81
C THR A 297 -16.81 -8.50 11.63
N GLY A 298 -16.31 -7.40 11.06
CA GLY A 298 -15.59 -6.34 11.77
C GLY A 298 -14.51 -5.67 10.92
N GLY A 299 -13.45 -5.14 11.54
CA GLY A 299 -12.30 -4.58 10.82
C GLY A 299 -12.39 -3.07 10.67
N LYS A 300 -13.29 -2.57 9.80
CA LYS A 300 -13.58 -1.14 9.68
C LYS A 300 -15.04 -0.83 10.03
N PRO A 301 -15.29 0.05 11.00
CA PRO A 301 -16.64 0.42 11.39
C PRO A 301 -17.31 1.40 10.42
N GLU A 302 -16.54 2.21 9.68
CA GLU A 302 -17.09 3.25 8.81
C GLU A 302 -17.69 2.68 7.51
N ASP A 303 -18.86 3.21 7.12
CA ASP A 303 -19.45 2.97 5.81
C ASP A 303 -18.60 3.63 4.71
N GLN A 304 -18.40 2.93 3.60
CA GLN A 304 -17.64 3.42 2.45
C GLN A 304 -18.52 4.19 1.45
N ASP A 305 -19.79 4.40 1.79
CA ASP A 305 -20.73 5.22 1.03
C ASP A 305 -20.18 6.62 0.70
N VAL A 306 -20.20 6.94 -0.59
CA VAL A 306 -19.74 8.25 -1.09
C VAL A 306 -20.97 9.15 -1.31
N PRO A 307 -20.99 10.39 -0.77
CA PRO A 307 -22.12 11.30 -0.95
C PRO A 307 -22.47 11.55 -2.42
N MET A 308 -23.78 11.69 -2.71
CA MET A 308 -24.33 11.98 -4.04
C MET A 308 -23.55 13.08 -4.81
N PRO A 309 -23.30 14.27 -4.21
CA PRO A 309 -22.58 15.34 -4.91
C PRO A 309 -21.15 14.98 -5.32
N ILE A 310 -20.51 14.02 -4.65
CA ILE A 310 -19.15 13.57 -4.96
C ILE A 310 -19.16 12.48 -6.04
N ARG A 311 -20.16 11.60 -6.03
CA ARG A 311 -20.25 10.45 -6.95
C ARG A 311 -20.83 10.78 -8.33
N SER A 312 -21.59 11.87 -8.46
CA SER A 312 -22.28 12.26 -9.71
C SER A 312 -21.34 12.85 -10.76
N VAL A 313 -20.36 12.05 -11.21
CA VAL A 313 -19.36 12.48 -12.21
C VAL A 313 -20.01 12.63 -13.57
N ASN A 314 -19.81 13.78 -14.23
CA ASN A 314 -20.16 13.94 -15.63
C ASN A 314 -19.15 13.18 -16.51
N VAL A 315 -19.58 12.05 -17.07
CA VAL A 315 -18.71 11.15 -17.85
C VAL A 315 -18.20 11.78 -19.14
N ASP A 316 -18.99 12.63 -19.79
CA ASP A 316 -18.59 13.28 -21.04
C ASP A 316 -17.46 14.28 -20.79
N VAL A 317 -17.57 15.05 -19.70
CA VAL A 317 -16.52 15.95 -19.25
C VAL A 317 -15.28 15.17 -18.80
N LEU A 318 -15.47 14.09 -18.04
CA LEU A 318 -14.36 13.26 -17.54
C LEU A 318 -13.56 12.65 -18.69
N GLU A 319 -14.22 12.06 -19.68
CA GLU A 319 -13.54 11.43 -20.82
C GLU A 319 -12.71 12.45 -21.61
N GLN A 320 -13.29 13.63 -21.88
CA GLN A 320 -12.57 14.72 -22.53
C GLN A 320 -11.34 15.15 -21.71
N GLN A 321 -11.48 15.24 -20.39
CA GLN A 321 -10.40 15.66 -19.49
C GLN A 321 -9.31 14.61 -19.36
N ILE A 322 -9.64 13.31 -19.42
CA ILE A 322 -8.66 12.23 -19.53
C ILE A 322 -7.84 12.40 -20.82
N GLY A 323 -8.49 12.60 -21.97
CA GLY A 323 -7.80 12.79 -23.24
C GLY A 323 -6.88 14.02 -23.26
N ARG A 324 -7.35 15.14 -22.67
CA ARG A 324 -6.53 16.35 -22.48
C ARG A 324 -5.34 16.10 -21.56
N ALA A 325 -5.55 15.42 -20.43
CA ALA A 325 -4.49 15.09 -19.48
C ALA A 325 -3.42 14.19 -20.11
N GLU A 326 -3.82 13.17 -20.88
CA GLU A 326 -2.88 12.28 -21.58
C GLU A 326 -2.07 13.02 -22.66
N THR A 327 -2.73 13.87 -23.44
CA THR A 327 -2.06 14.72 -24.44
C THR A 327 -1.06 15.66 -23.79
N ARG A 328 -1.47 16.34 -22.72
CA ARG A 328 -0.62 17.27 -21.98
C ARG A 328 0.56 16.56 -21.30
N ALA A 329 0.32 15.37 -20.77
CA ALA A 329 1.34 14.55 -20.11
C ALA A 329 2.42 14.11 -21.10
N ALA A 330 2.03 13.72 -22.32
CA ALA A 330 2.97 13.40 -23.40
C ALA A 330 3.82 14.62 -23.80
N GLN A 331 3.23 15.82 -23.87
CA GLN A 331 3.95 17.06 -24.20
C GLN A 331 4.98 17.45 -23.13
N LEU A 332 4.64 17.26 -21.85
CA LEU A 332 5.48 17.69 -20.72
C LEU A 332 6.38 16.59 -20.17
N GLY A 333 6.30 15.37 -20.70
CA GLY A 333 7.06 14.23 -20.19
C GLY A 333 6.62 13.74 -18.80
N VAL A 334 5.39 14.05 -18.38
CA VAL A 334 4.81 13.60 -17.10
C VAL A 334 4.21 12.20 -17.27
N LYS A 335 4.46 11.31 -16.32
CA LYS A 335 3.75 10.02 -16.31
C LYS A 335 2.40 10.16 -15.61
N THR A 336 1.34 9.80 -16.32
CA THR A 336 -0.01 9.67 -15.77
C THR A 336 -0.46 8.21 -15.73
N THR A 337 -1.25 7.85 -14.72
CA THR A 337 -1.90 6.53 -14.62
C THR A 337 -3.36 6.66 -14.22
N LEU A 338 -4.19 5.71 -14.64
CA LEU A 338 -5.59 5.58 -14.25
C LEU A 338 -5.76 4.27 -13.46
N SER A 339 -6.43 4.33 -12.31
CA SER A 339 -6.57 3.20 -11.39
C SER A 339 -8.04 2.96 -10.99
N PRO A 340 -8.75 1.96 -11.57
CA PRO A 340 -8.38 1.10 -12.71
C PRO A 340 -8.18 1.85 -14.04
N ASN A 341 -7.60 1.16 -15.02
CA ASN A 341 -7.18 1.75 -16.30
C ASN A 341 -8.33 1.91 -17.31
N ILE A 342 -9.39 2.62 -16.91
CA ILE A 342 -10.60 2.88 -17.70
C ILE A 342 -10.45 4.19 -18.46
N ARG A 343 -10.66 4.15 -19.80
CA ARG A 343 -10.61 5.32 -20.69
C ARG A 343 -11.85 5.51 -21.53
N SER A 344 -12.46 4.41 -21.97
CA SER A 344 -13.56 4.51 -22.93
C SER A 344 -14.78 5.14 -22.28
N LYS A 345 -15.45 6.02 -23.01
CA LYS A 345 -16.71 6.65 -22.57
C LYS A 345 -17.75 5.60 -22.15
N GLU A 346 -17.84 4.48 -22.86
CA GLU A 346 -18.72 3.38 -22.51
C GLU A 346 -18.37 2.75 -21.15
N GLU A 347 -17.12 2.33 -20.94
CA GLU A 347 -16.70 1.75 -19.65
C GLU A 347 -16.82 2.78 -18.51
N LEU A 348 -16.58 4.07 -18.78
CA LEU A 348 -16.80 5.14 -17.80
C LEU A 348 -18.28 5.27 -17.43
N ARG A 349 -19.20 5.29 -18.41
CA ARG A 349 -20.64 5.33 -18.14
C ARG A 349 -21.06 4.14 -17.27
N ARG A 350 -20.58 2.94 -17.59
CA ARG A 350 -20.85 1.75 -16.79
C ARG A 350 -20.23 1.85 -15.39
N ARG A 351 -18.99 2.35 -15.28
CA ARG A 351 -18.30 2.54 -13.99
C ARG A 351 -19.11 3.38 -13.00
N PHE A 352 -19.74 4.46 -13.47
CA PHE A 352 -20.45 5.43 -12.63
C PHE A 352 -21.96 5.19 -12.51
N TYR A 353 -22.59 4.50 -13.47
CA TYR A 353 -24.05 4.37 -13.52
C TYR A 353 -24.59 2.93 -13.56
N ASP A 354 -23.74 1.93 -13.77
CA ASP A 354 -24.11 0.51 -13.75
C ASP A 354 -23.48 -0.14 -12.50
N ASP A 355 -24.26 -0.32 -11.43
CA ASP A 355 -23.78 -0.85 -10.15
C ASP A 355 -23.16 -2.26 -10.27
N ASP A 356 -23.54 -3.03 -11.29
CA ASP A 356 -23.04 -4.40 -11.48
C ASP A 356 -21.82 -4.46 -12.42
N TYR A 357 -21.41 -3.34 -13.04
CA TYR A 357 -20.20 -3.28 -13.84
C TYR A 357 -18.93 -3.29 -12.98
N ALA A 358 -18.08 -4.28 -13.24
CA ALA A 358 -16.69 -4.38 -12.80
C ALA A 358 -15.72 -4.23 -13.99
N TYR A 359 -14.59 -3.53 -13.79
CA TYR A 359 -13.52 -3.47 -14.80
C TYR A 359 -12.84 -4.83 -15.02
N VAL A 360 -12.81 -5.65 -13.96
CA VAL A 360 -12.27 -7.01 -13.92
C VAL A 360 -13.20 -7.84 -13.06
N ASN A 361 -13.58 -9.03 -13.51
CA ASN A 361 -14.58 -9.88 -12.84
C ASN A 361 -13.98 -10.91 -11.88
N THR A 362 -12.65 -10.97 -11.77
CA THR A 362 -11.93 -11.93 -10.92
C THR A 362 -11.02 -11.18 -9.97
N CYS A 363 -11.12 -11.45 -8.68
CA CYS A 363 -10.30 -10.77 -7.67
C CYS A 363 -9.26 -11.70 -7.04
N PHE A 364 -7.99 -11.37 -7.19
CA PHE A 364 -6.88 -12.06 -6.50
C PHE A 364 -6.33 -11.30 -5.29
N TYR A 365 -6.92 -10.14 -4.95
CA TYR A 365 -6.46 -9.31 -3.83
C TYR A 365 -6.34 -10.10 -2.51
N PRO A 366 -7.32 -10.94 -2.11
CA PRO A 366 -7.26 -11.67 -0.84
C PRO A 366 -6.23 -12.80 -0.80
N TRP A 367 -5.65 -13.19 -1.95
CA TRP A 367 -4.54 -14.14 -2.04
C TRP A 367 -3.16 -13.46 -2.03
N ASN A 368 -3.13 -12.13 -2.09
CA ASN A 368 -1.88 -11.39 -2.29
C ASN A 368 -1.64 -10.32 -1.24
N VAL A 369 -2.70 -9.75 -0.67
CA VAL A 369 -2.65 -8.60 0.23
C VAL A 369 -3.36 -8.89 1.54
N MET A 370 -2.67 -8.60 2.64
CA MET A 370 -3.21 -8.58 3.99
C MET A 370 -3.41 -7.13 4.45
N ARG A 371 -4.47 -6.86 5.21
CA ARG A 371 -4.71 -5.55 5.82
C ARG A 371 -4.82 -5.66 7.33
N ILE A 372 -4.32 -4.64 8.03
CA ILE A 372 -4.31 -4.57 9.49
C ILE A 372 -4.75 -3.15 9.88
N ASN A 373 -5.73 -3.06 10.78
CA ASN A 373 -6.22 -1.78 11.29
C ASN A 373 -5.36 -1.25 12.45
N PRO A 374 -5.58 -0.02 12.94
CA PRO A 374 -4.77 0.54 14.02
C PRO A 374 -4.87 -0.21 15.34
N TYR A 375 -5.90 -1.04 15.53
CA TYR A 375 -6.12 -1.81 16.76
C TYR A 375 -5.59 -3.26 16.67
N GLY A 376 -5.02 -3.63 15.52
CA GLY A 376 -4.45 -4.95 15.28
C GLY A 376 -5.40 -5.95 14.63
N ASP A 377 -6.64 -5.57 14.30
CA ASP A 377 -7.56 -6.48 13.62
C ASP A 377 -7.06 -6.70 12.18
N VAL A 378 -6.86 -7.96 11.82
CA VAL A 378 -6.50 -8.38 10.47
C VAL A 378 -7.78 -8.59 9.69
N TYR A 379 -7.87 -8.02 8.49
CA TYR A 379 -9.08 -8.09 7.67
C TYR A 379 -8.78 -8.26 6.19
N THR A 380 -9.71 -8.87 5.46
CA THR A 380 -9.47 -9.39 4.10
C THR A 380 -9.31 -8.30 3.05
N CYS A 381 -10.25 -7.36 3.01
CA CYS A 381 -10.33 -6.22 2.09
C CYS A 381 -11.43 -5.27 2.59
N GLN A 382 -12.00 -4.44 1.71
CA GLN A 382 -13.10 -3.53 2.05
C GLN A 382 -14.42 -4.23 2.45
N MET A 383 -14.49 -5.57 2.32
CA MET A 383 -15.62 -6.37 2.80
C MET A 383 -15.67 -6.48 4.33
N ASN A 384 -14.65 -5.98 5.05
CA ASN A 384 -14.67 -5.87 6.51
C ASN A 384 -14.96 -7.23 7.19
N ILE A 385 -14.20 -8.23 6.75
CA ILE A 385 -14.20 -9.57 7.33
C ILE A 385 -12.96 -9.70 8.17
N THR A 386 -13.15 -9.78 9.49
CA THR A 386 -12.06 -9.88 10.46
C THR A 386 -11.60 -11.33 10.55
N ALA A 387 -10.29 -11.54 10.43
CA ALA A 387 -9.63 -12.83 10.58
C ALA A 387 -9.08 -13.09 12.00
N GLY A 388 -9.13 -12.07 12.86
CA GLY A 388 -8.61 -12.08 14.23
C GLY A 388 -7.72 -10.86 14.49
N ASN A 389 -7.01 -10.85 15.61
CA ASN A 389 -6.13 -9.75 16.00
C ASN A 389 -4.67 -10.22 16.14
N VAL A 390 -3.73 -9.37 15.73
CA VAL A 390 -2.28 -9.63 15.82
C VAL A 390 -1.74 -9.73 17.25
N ARG A 391 -2.53 -9.30 18.24
CA ARG A 391 -2.23 -9.49 19.67
C ARG A 391 -2.46 -10.92 20.13
N ASP A 392 -3.39 -11.62 19.47
CA ASP A 392 -3.85 -12.94 19.92
C ASP A 392 -3.18 -14.07 19.14
N LYS A 393 -2.87 -13.85 17.85
CA LYS A 393 -2.34 -14.87 16.94
C LYS A 393 -1.24 -14.32 16.05
N LYS A 394 -0.36 -15.22 15.59
CA LYS A 394 0.68 -14.88 14.61
C LYS A 394 0.07 -14.52 13.26
N LEU A 395 0.77 -13.69 12.47
CA LEU A 395 0.33 -13.29 11.13
C LEU A 395 0.09 -14.48 10.20
N GLU A 396 0.93 -15.51 10.29
CA GLU A 396 0.81 -16.73 9.48
C GLU A 396 -0.52 -17.47 9.73
N GLU A 397 -0.85 -17.64 11.01
CA GLU A 397 -2.06 -18.30 11.47
C GLU A 397 -3.31 -17.50 11.07
N LEU A 398 -3.23 -16.17 11.10
CA LEU A 398 -4.32 -15.30 10.64
C LEU A 398 -4.49 -15.37 9.12
N TRP A 399 -3.40 -15.36 8.35
CA TRP A 399 -3.42 -15.32 6.88
C TRP A 399 -4.07 -16.54 6.21
N ASN A 400 -3.87 -17.72 6.79
CA ASN A 400 -4.48 -18.98 6.36
C ASN A 400 -5.45 -19.55 7.40
N GLY A 401 -5.93 -18.68 8.30
CA GLY A 401 -6.97 -19.02 9.27
C GLY A 401 -8.34 -19.18 8.61
N GLU A 402 -9.27 -19.74 9.37
CA GLU A 402 -10.62 -20.12 8.92
C GLU A 402 -11.34 -18.99 8.17
N ALA A 403 -11.33 -17.76 8.69
CA ALA A 403 -11.99 -16.62 8.10
C ALA A 403 -11.45 -16.27 6.70
N TYR A 404 -10.12 -16.24 6.52
CA TYR A 404 -9.51 -15.96 5.21
C TYR A 404 -9.78 -17.08 4.21
N VAL A 405 -9.64 -18.33 4.65
CA VAL A 405 -9.87 -19.51 3.80
C VAL A 405 -11.33 -19.56 3.35
N LYS A 406 -12.27 -19.36 4.28
CA LYS A 406 -13.70 -19.27 3.98
C LYS A 406 -13.97 -18.13 3.00
N PHE A 407 -13.49 -16.92 3.28
CA PHE A 407 -13.69 -15.77 2.40
C PHE A 407 -13.17 -16.00 0.98
N ARG A 408 -11.98 -16.60 0.83
CA ARG A 408 -11.39 -16.95 -0.47
C ARG A 408 -12.19 -18.02 -1.22
N ARG A 409 -12.70 -19.03 -0.53
CA ARG A 409 -13.59 -20.05 -1.11
C ARG A 409 -14.88 -19.42 -1.63
N ASP A 410 -15.54 -18.63 -0.77
CA ASP A 410 -16.81 -17.98 -1.09
C ASP A 410 -16.64 -17.00 -2.27
N LEU A 411 -15.58 -16.20 -2.25
CA LEU A 411 -15.27 -15.27 -3.34
C LEU A 411 -14.96 -15.99 -4.66
N ARG A 412 -14.23 -17.12 -4.62
CA ARG A 412 -13.98 -17.94 -5.82
C ARG A 412 -15.27 -18.51 -6.39
N GLN A 413 -16.22 -18.90 -5.53
CA GLN A 413 -17.49 -19.48 -5.94
C GLN A 413 -18.43 -18.43 -6.55
N VAL A 414 -18.54 -17.26 -5.92
CA VAL A 414 -19.45 -16.18 -6.32
C VAL A 414 -18.85 -15.25 -7.38
N GLY A 415 -17.52 -15.14 -7.45
CA GLY A 415 -16.80 -14.23 -8.33
C GLY A 415 -16.59 -12.86 -7.68
N LEU A 416 -17.62 -12.02 -7.68
CA LEU A 416 -17.62 -10.70 -7.05
C LEU A 416 -18.98 -10.44 -6.40
N TRP A 417 -18.98 -9.93 -5.17
CA TRP A 417 -20.18 -9.33 -4.57
C TRP A 417 -20.43 -7.92 -5.15
N PRO A 418 -21.65 -7.35 -5.04
CA PRO A 418 -21.97 -6.05 -5.61
C PRO A 418 -20.95 -4.96 -5.24
N LEU A 419 -20.58 -4.83 -3.96
CA LEU A 419 -19.56 -3.89 -3.50
C LEU A 419 -18.21 -4.06 -4.22
N CYS A 420 -17.84 -5.30 -4.56
CA CYS A 420 -16.55 -5.60 -5.18
C CYS A 420 -16.42 -5.01 -6.59
N THR A 421 -17.52 -4.80 -7.33
CA THR A 421 -17.49 -4.34 -8.73
C THR A 421 -16.83 -2.96 -8.88
N LYS A 422 -16.88 -2.15 -7.83
CA LYS A 422 -16.32 -0.79 -7.78
C LYS A 422 -14.89 -0.74 -7.26
N CYS A 423 -14.27 -1.88 -6.95
CA CYS A 423 -13.00 -1.95 -6.23
C CYS A 423 -11.84 -1.40 -7.06
N CYS A 424 -11.11 -0.44 -6.49
CA CYS A 424 -9.93 0.11 -7.13
C CYS A 424 -8.77 -0.89 -7.23
N ALA A 425 -8.81 -2.04 -6.56
CA ALA A 425 -7.80 -3.11 -6.68
C ALA A 425 -7.98 -3.97 -7.95
N LEU A 426 -9.15 -3.91 -8.60
CA LEU A 426 -9.44 -4.59 -9.85
C LEU A 426 -8.79 -3.84 -11.04
N GLN A 427 -7.45 -3.79 -11.07
CA GLN A 427 -6.72 -2.88 -11.98
C GLN A 427 -6.20 -3.55 -13.26
N THR A 428 -6.20 -4.88 -13.33
CA THR A 428 -5.54 -5.60 -14.44
C THR A 428 -6.47 -6.60 -15.13
N LYS A 429 -6.69 -6.41 -16.44
CA LYS A 429 -7.43 -7.37 -17.29
C LYS A 429 -6.72 -8.73 -17.41
N LEU A 430 -5.46 -8.84 -16.97
CA LEU A 430 -4.77 -10.13 -16.87
C LEU A 430 -5.55 -11.11 -15.98
N TRP A 431 -6.15 -10.63 -14.88
CA TRP A 431 -6.85 -11.49 -13.92
C TRP A 431 -8.02 -12.24 -14.55
N ASP A 432 -8.74 -11.64 -15.50
CA ASP A 432 -9.83 -12.32 -16.21
C ASP A 432 -9.33 -13.28 -17.30
N ARG A 433 -8.09 -13.11 -17.77
CA ARG A 433 -7.46 -13.98 -18.77
C ARG A 433 -6.78 -15.21 -18.15
N LEU A 434 -6.58 -15.22 -16.84
CA LEU A 434 -5.99 -16.37 -16.14
C LEU A 434 -6.98 -17.55 -16.15
N PRO A 435 -6.52 -18.78 -16.42
CA PRO A 435 -7.42 -19.93 -16.49
C PRO A 435 -8.16 -20.16 -15.17
N LYS A 436 -9.50 -20.26 -15.24
CA LYS A 436 -10.36 -20.50 -14.08
C LYS A 436 -10.73 -21.97 -14.01
N LEU A 437 -9.76 -22.82 -13.65
CA LEU A 437 -10.01 -24.26 -13.50
C LEU A 437 -10.88 -24.50 -12.27
N ARG A 438 -12.02 -25.18 -12.47
CA ARG A 438 -12.88 -25.66 -11.39
C ARG A 438 -12.38 -27.02 -10.92
N VAL A 439 -11.39 -27.01 -10.02
CA VAL A 439 -11.08 -28.18 -9.21
C VAL A 439 -12.22 -28.34 -8.20
N VAL A 440 -12.92 -29.48 -8.28
CA VAL A 440 -13.92 -29.91 -7.29
C VAL A 440 -13.15 -30.52 -6.12
N TRP A 441 -13.29 -29.91 -4.95
CA TRP A 441 -12.69 -30.43 -3.71
C TRP A 441 -13.72 -31.29 -3.02
N ASP A 442 -13.66 -32.60 -3.24
CA ASP A 442 -14.57 -33.54 -2.61
C ASP A 442 -14.20 -33.69 -1.13
N ARG A 443 -15.13 -33.38 -0.21
CA ARG A 443 -14.87 -33.37 1.24
C ARG A 443 -15.03 -34.74 1.90
N ASN A 444 -15.24 -35.80 1.14
CA ASN A 444 -15.41 -37.16 1.66
C ASN A 444 -14.08 -37.88 1.87
N GLY A 445 -13.16 -37.23 2.57
CA GLY A 445 -11.91 -37.81 3.08
C GLY A 445 -11.95 -38.00 4.60
N ALA A 446 -13.12 -38.34 5.15
CA ALA A 446 -13.19 -38.99 6.46
C ALA A 446 -12.89 -40.48 6.23
N SER A 447 -11.82 -40.94 6.85
CA SER A 447 -11.44 -42.35 7.04
C SER A 447 -12.54 -43.38 6.73
N SER A 448 -12.31 -44.21 5.72
CA SER A 448 -12.85 -45.56 5.67
C SER A 448 -11.80 -46.49 5.06
N HIS A 449 -11.14 -47.23 5.95
CA HIS A 449 -10.28 -48.42 5.82
C HIS A 449 -9.31 -48.55 4.64
#